data_AF-A0A356TLK6-F1
#
_entry.id   AF-A0A356TLK6-F1
#
_cell.length_a   1.000
_cell.length_b   1.000
_cell.length_c   1.000
_cell.angle_alpha   90.00
_cell.angle_beta   90.00
_cell.angle_gamma   90.00
#
_symmetry.space_group_name_H-M   'P 1'
#
loop_
_entity.id
_entity.type
_entity.pdbx_description
1 polymer ?
#
loop_
_entity_poly.entity_id
_entity_poly.type
_entity_poly.pdbx_seq_one_letter_code
_entity_poly.pdbx_strand_id
1 'polypeptide(L)'
;MRYPWKTLVSLALGAALCVGCGGESPEADAGVLDGGPGCAPSEAVCGADCVDLQSDPANCGSCATACGAGEVCAAGSCEVSCGPGTTDCEGACVDTANDPANCGGCGTACASGEVCSMGTCGVTCLGGATLCDASCVDTAND
;
A
#
# COMPACT_ATOMS: atom_id res chain seq x y z
N MET A 1 -37.27 -50.38 42.59
CA MET A 1 -36.52 -49.55 43.57
C MET A 1 -36.38 -48.18 42.91
N ARG A 2 -37.23 -47.16 43.14
CA ARG A 2 -37.55 -46.37 44.35
C ARG A 2 -36.30 -45.68 44.93
N TYR A 3 -36.00 -44.45 44.49
CA TYR A 3 -35.69 -43.31 45.36
C TYR A 3 -36.23 -42.00 44.74
N PRO A 4 -37.20 -41.33 45.41
CA PRO A 4 -37.92 -40.12 44.99
C PRO A 4 -37.37 -38.84 45.67
N TRP A 5 -38.08 -37.69 45.49
CA TRP A 5 -37.84 -36.32 46.04
C TRP A 5 -36.89 -35.48 45.15
N LYS A 6 -37.15 -34.30 44.58
CA LYS A 6 -38.12 -33.20 44.75
C LYS A 6 -38.17 -32.65 46.17
N THR A 7 -37.39 -31.58 46.39
CA THR A 7 -37.58 -30.40 47.28
C THR A 7 -36.20 -29.75 47.49
N LEU A 8 -35.89 -28.45 47.41
CA LEU A 8 -36.65 -27.20 47.44
C LEU A 8 -35.80 -26.07 46.87
N VAL A 9 -36.48 -25.14 46.22
CA VAL A 9 -36.19 -23.72 46.10
C VAL A 9 -35.46 -23.18 47.34
N SER A 10 -34.34 -22.49 47.15
CA SER A 10 -33.84 -21.50 48.10
C SER A 10 -33.50 -20.23 47.33
N LEU A 11 -34.41 -19.26 47.46
CA LEU A 11 -34.10 -17.85 47.23
C LEU A 11 -32.89 -17.47 48.10
N ALA A 12 -31.83 -16.99 47.47
CA ALA A 12 -30.90 -16.09 48.11
C ALA A 12 -31.05 -14.72 47.42
N LEU A 13 -31.86 -13.86 48.02
CA LEU A 13 -31.67 -12.41 47.89
C LEU A 13 -30.37 -12.07 48.62
N GLY A 14 -29.43 -11.41 47.96
CA GLY A 14 -28.34 -10.75 48.68
C GLY A 14 -27.10 -10.42 47.88
N ALA A 15 -26.91 -9.11 47.68
CA ALA A 15 -25.66 -8.41 47.42
C ALA A 15 -25.07 -8.47 46.00
N ALA A 16 -25.33 -7.37 45.27
CA ALA A 16 -24.45 -6.86 44.24
C ALA A 16 -23.03 -6.68 44.79
N LEU A 17 -22.09 -7.47 44.27
CA LEU A 17 -20.66 -7.17 44.30
C LEU A 17 -20.23 -7.15 42.84
N CYS A 18 -19.82 -5.98 42.37
CA CYS A 18 -19.32 -5.74 41.04
C CYS A 18 -18.13 -6.68 40.76
N VAL A 19 -18.39 -7.77 40.01
CA VAL A 19 -17.33 -8.51 39.32
C VAL A 19 -16.84 -7.60 38.21
N GLY A 20 -15.53 -7.39 38.20
CA GLY A 20 -14.86 -6.28 37.54
C GLY A 20 -15.31 -6.00 36.11
N CYS A 21 -15.37 -4.70 35.81
CA CYS A 21 -15.29 -4.19 34.47
C CYS A 21 -13.88 -4.51 33.94
N GLY A 22 -13.73 -5.65 33.26
CA GLY A 22 -12.58 -5.94 32.40
C GLY A 22 -13.05 -5.80 30.97
N GLY A 23 -12.78 -4.67 30.35
CA GLY A 23 -13.13 -4.44 28.96
C GLY A 23 -12.31 -5.35 28.05
N GLU A 24 -12.95 -6.37 27.50
CA GLU A 24 -12.54 -6.95 26.22
C GLU A 24 -13.25 -6.17 25.12
N SER A 25 -12.73 -4.97 24.84
CA SER A 25 -13.02 -4.34 23.55
C SER A 25 -11.90 -4.73 22.57
N PRO A 26 -12.27 -5.06 21.31
CA PRO A 26 -11.38 -5.68 20.35
C PRO A 26 -10.56 -4.62 19.61
N GLU A 27 -9.24 -4.77 19.57
CA GLU A 27 -8.43 -4.07 18.59
C GLU A 27 -7.33 -4.99 18.05
N ALA A 28 -7.61 -5.40 16.80
CA ALA A 28 -6.70 -5.75 15.71
C ALA A 28 -5.28 -6.25 16.05
N ASP A 29 -5.09 -7.52 15.69
CA ASP A 29 -3.84 -8.07 15.19
C ASP A 29 -3.26 -7.22 14.04
N ALA A 30 -2.02 -6.73 14.19
CA ALA A 30 -1.09 -6.38 13.12
C ALA A 30 0.34 -6.32 13.67
N GLY A 31 1.10 -7.42 13.53
CA GLY A 31 2.57 -7.48 13.61
C GLY A 31 3.20 -7.05 14.94
N VAL A 32 3.59 -8.02 15.79
CA VAL A 32 4.28 -7.70 17.04
C VAL A 32 5.64 -7.01 16.75
N LEU A 33 5.67 -5.70 16.89
CA LEU A 33 6.87 -4.98 17.29
C LEU A 33 7.03 -5.32 18.77
N ASP A 34 7.62 -6.48 19.07
CA ASP A 34 7.99 -6.82 20.45
C ASP A 34 9.06 -5.81 20.85
N GLY A 35 8.60 -4.66 21.33
CA GLY A 35 9.40 -3.62 21.96
C GLY A 35 10.09 -4.26 23.15
N GLY A 36 11.22 -4.91 22.87
CA GLY A 36 12.08 -5.49 23.86
C GLY A 36 12.48 -4.43 24.89
N PRO A 37 12.90 -4.83 26.10
CA PRO A 37 13.20 -3.89 27.18
C PRO A 37 14.36 -2.96 26.77
N GLY A 38 14.04 -1.80 26.20
CA GLY A 38 15.02 -0.84 25.70
C GLY A 38 14.58 0.03 24.52
N CYS A 39 13.58 -0.37 23.73
CA CYS A 39 13.15 0.38 22.54
C CYS A 39 11.78 1.05 22.72
N ALA A 40 11.47 2.04 21.88
CA ALA A 40 10.12 2.61 21.82
C ALA A 40 9.10 1.55 21.37
N PRO A 41 7.81 1.69 21.72
CA PRO A 41 6.78 0.69 21.36
C PRO A 41 6.59 0.51 19.84
N SER A 42 7.09 1.44 19.03
CA SER A 42 7.05 1.40 17.56
C SER A 42 8.36 0.91 16.92
N GLU A 43 9.31 0.43 17.72
CA GLU A 43 10.64 0.01 17.27
C GLU A 43 10.90 -1.44 17.68
N ALA A 44 11.72 -2.14 16.89
CA ALA A 44 12.19 -3.48 17.21
C ALA A 44 13.69 -3.47 17.52
N VAL A 45 14.11 -4.42 18.35
CA VAL A 45 15.53 -4.63 18.67
C VAL A 45 16.19 -5.41 17.52
N CYS A 46 17.08 -4.75 16.78
CA CYS A 46 17.89 -5.37 15.74
C CYS A 46 19.36 -5.36 16.13
N GLY A 47 19.79 -6.45 16.79
CA GLY A 47 21.13 -6.53 17.37
C GLY A 47 21.25 -5.64 18.61
N ALA A 48 22.02 -4.56 18.51
CA ALA A 48 22.20 -3.59 19.60
C ALA A 48 21.38 -2.30 19.40
N ASP A 49 20.73 -2.14 18.25
CA ASP A 49 20.05 -0.92 17.84
C ASP A 49 18.53 -1.09 17.89
N CYS A 50 17.82 -0.01 18.20
CA CYS A 50 16.37 0.10 18.01
C CYS A 50 16.11 0.64 16.61
N VAL A 51 15.33 -0.08 15.81
CA VAL A 51 15.01 0.31 14.44
C VAL A 51 13.50 0.29 14.23
N ASP A 52 13.01 1.20 13.40
CA ASP A 52 11.62 1.26 13.01
C ASP A 52 11.38 0.33 11.81
N LEU A 53 10.85 -0.87 12.07
CA LEU A 53 10.55 -1.83 11.01
C LEU A 53 9.45 -1.36 10.06
N GLN A 54 8.73 -0.29 10.36
CA GLN A 54 7.63 0.24 9.54
C GLN A 54 8.10 1.23 8.47
N SER A 55 9.25 1.86 8.67
CA SER A 55 9.74 2.94 7.81
C SER A 55 11.23 2.88 7.47
N ASP A 56 12.03 2.04 8.14
CA ASP A 56 13.44 1.88 7.85
C ASP A 56 13.66 1.00 6.60
N PRO A 57 14.16 1.56 5.48
CA PRO A 57 14.43 0.79 4.26
C PRO A 57 15.54 -0.25 4.42
N ALA A 58 16.35 -0.21 5.48
CA ALA A 58 17.37 -1.24 5.76
C ALA A 58 16.85 -2.38 6.66
N ASN A 59 15.68 -2.22 7.30
CA ASN A 59 15.10 -3.15 8.27
C ASN A 59 13.58 -3.29 8.08
N CYS A 60 13.09 -3.32 6.85
CA CYS A 60 11.66 -3.24 6.58
C CYS A 60 10.93 -4.55 6.88
N GLY A 61 9.97 -4.50 7.80
CA GLY A 61 9.19 -5.66 8.27
C GLY A 61 9.95 -6.62 9.20
N SER A 62 11.27 -6.72 9.06
CA SER A 62 12.16 -7.45 9.97
C SER A 62 13.60 -6.96 9.90
N CYS A 63 14.39 -7.27 10.94
CA CYS A 63 15.81 -6.91 11.01
C CYS A 63 16.60 -7.39 9.80
N ALA A 64 17.48 -6.53 9.28
CA ALA A 64 18.32 -6.78 8.10
C ALA A 64 17.55 -7.14 6.82
N THR A 65 16.26 -6.82 6.75
CA THR A 65 15.47 -6.88 5.51
C THR A 65 15.55 -5.53 4.81
N ALA A 66 16.52 -5.38 3.92
CA ALA A 66 16.67 -4.19 3.11
C ALA A 66 15.71 -4.22 1.91
N CYS A 67 15.07 -3.07 1.63
CA CYS A 67 14.32 -2.86 0.40
C CYS A 67 15.26 -2.77 -0.81
N GLY A 68 14.78 -3.21 -1.97
CA GLY A 68 15.47 -3.13 -3.24
C GLY A 68 15.63 -1.69 -3.73
N ALA A 69 16.38 -1.52 -4.81
CA ALA A 69 16.61 -0.21 -5.41
C ALA A 69 15.29 0.38 -5.94
N GLY A 70 14.95 1.60 -5.50
CA GLY A 70 13.70 2.26 -5.89
C GLY A 70 12.50 1.93 -5.01
N GLU A 71 12.68 1.07 -4.01
CA GLU A 71 11.65 0.76 -3.02
C GLU A 71 11.86 1.57 -1.72
N VAL A 72 10.76 1.85 -1.03
CA VAL A 72 10.73 2.45 0.30
C VAL A 72 10.07 1.49 1.27
N CYS A 73 10.42 1.58 2.55
CA CYS A 73 9.67 0.87 3.56
C CYS A 73 8.39 1.64 3.89
N ALA A 74 7.24 1.05 3.61
CA ALA A 74 5.93 1.58 3.94
C ALA A 74 5.13 0.53 4.70
N ALA A 75 4.77 0.84 5.95
CA ALA A 75 4.01 -0.05 6.83
C ALA A 75 4.64 -1.46 6.96
N GLY A 76 5.98 -1.51 6.98
CA GLY A 76 6.74 -2.75 7.13
C GLY A 76 6.79 -3.64 5.89
N SER A 77 6.42 -3.10 4.74
CA SER A 77 6.61 -3.75 3.43
C SER A 77 7.43 -2.84 2.51
N CYS A 78 8.30 -3.45 1.72
CA CYS A 78 9.01 -2.73 0.66
C CYS A 78 8.03 -2.47 -0.48
N GLU A 79 7.77 -1.19 -0.73
CA GLU A 79 6.84 -0.72 -1.75
C GLU A 79 7.61 0.11 -2.77
N VAL A 80 7.28 -0.02 -4.04
CA VAL A 80 7.90 0.79 -5.10
C VAL A 80 7.54 2.25 -4.89
N SER A 81 8.54 3.11 -4.77
CA SER A 81 8.33 4.55 -4.67
C SER A 81 8.66 5.22 -5.99
N CYS A 82 7.62 5.51 -6.74
CA CYS A 82 7.76 6.27 -7.97
C CYS A 82 7.85 7.76 -7.71
N GLY A 83 8.84 8.39 -8.37
CA GLY A 83 9.02 9.83 -8.31
C GLY A 83 7.82 10.60 -8.88
N PRO A 84 7.73 11.91 -8.63
CA PRO A 84 6.63 12.73 -9.12
C PRO A 84 6.48 12.60 -10.64
N GLY A 85 5.24 12.38 -11.11
CA GLY A 85 4.92 12.22 -12.52
C GLY A 85 5.18 10.82 -13.09
N THR A 86 5.59 9.86 -12.25
CA THR A 86 5.74 8.45 -12.67
C THR A 86 4.80 7.54 -11.90
N THR A 87 4.37 6.46 -12.55
CA THR A 87 3.43 5.45 -12.01
C THR A 87 4.17 4.13 -11.90
N ASP A 88 3.90 3.37 -10.83
CA ASP A 88 4.41 2.01 -10.71
C ASP A 88 3.69 1.09 -11.69
N CYS A 89 4.46 0.52 -12.61
CA CYS A 89 4.06 -0.47 -13.58
C CYS A 89 4.81 -1.78 -13.32
N GLU A 90 4.29 -2.58 -12.39
CA GLU A 90 4.82 -3.91 -12.03
C GLU A 90 6.30 -3.88 -11.58
N GLY A 91 6.69 -2.88 -10.78
CA GLY A 91 8.06 -2.74 -10.28
C GLY A 91 8.90 -1.72 -11.05
N ALA A 92 8.36 -1.10 -12.10
CA ALA A 92 9.03 -0.09 -12.89
C ALA A 92 8.27 1.24 -12.82
N CYS A 93 8.96 2.32 -12.47
CA CYS A 93 8.39 3.66 -12.49
C CYS A 93 8.38 4.22 -13.92
N VAL A 94 7.18 4.41 -14.46
CA VAL A 94 6.96 4.82 -15.84
C VAL A 94 6.21 6.15 -15.91
N ASP A 95 6.64 7.02 -16.81
CA ASP A 95 5.90 8.24 -17.16
C ASP A 95 4.74 7.89 -18.10
N THR A 96 3.58 7.60 -17.53
CA THR A 96 2.37 7.27 -18.30
C THR A 96 1.83 8.45 -19.10
N ALA A 97 2.33 9.66 -18.90
CA ALA A 97 1.92 10.82 -19.69
C ALA A 97 2.65 10.93 -21.03
N ASN A 98 3.86 10.35 -21.14
CA ASN A 98 4.73 10.52 -22.30
C ASN A 98 5.37 9.22 -22.83
N ASP A 99 5.25 8.09 -22.11
CA ASP A 99 5.76 6.80 -22.58
C ASP A 99 4.80 6.17 -23.61
N PRO A 100 5.19 6.03 -24.89
CA PRO A 100 4.36 5.39 -25.91
C PRO A 100 4.09 3.90 -25.66
N ALA A 101 4.83 3.21 -24.78
CA ALA A 101 4.55 1.83 -24.39
C ALA A 101 3.56 1.72 -23.21
N ASN A 102 3.31 2.82 -22.49
CA ASN A 102 2.53 2.85 -21.25
C ASN A 102 1.64 4.12 -21.16
N CYS A 103 1.08 4.54 -22.29
CA CYS A 103 0.40 5.81 -22.43
C CYS A 103 -0.98 5.81 -21.78
N GLY A 104 -1.18 6.67 -20.77
CA GLY A 104 -2.39 6.73 -19.96
C GLY A 104 -2.49 5.63 -18.89
N GLY A 105 -1.59 4.64 -18.93
CA GLY A 105 -1.53 3.54 -17.97
C GLY A 105 -0.55 2.45 -18.36
N CYS A 106 -0.16 1.64 -17.38
CA CYS A 106 0.78 0.54 -17.57
C CYS A 106 0.32 -0.44 -18.67
N GLY A 107 1.24 -0.83 -19.55
CA GLY A 107 0.99 -1.72 -20.68
C GLY A 107 0.12 -1.14 -21.80
N THR A 108 -0.28 0.13 -21.72
CA THR A 108 -1.12 0.77 -22.74
C THR A 108 -0.24 1.35 -23.86
N ALA A 109 0.16 0.50 -24.80
CA ALA A 109 0.97 0.93 -25.92
C ALA A 109 0.15 1.68 -26.98
N CYS A 110 0.70 2.77 -27.51
CA CYS A 110 0.14 3.48 -28.65
C CYS A 110 0.31 2.69 -29.95
N ALA A 111 -0.57 2.94 -30.94
CA ALA A 111 -0.45 2.33 -32.24
C ALA A 111 0.81 2.84 -32.98
N SER A 112 1.24 2.09 -33.99
CA SER A 112 2.40 2.50 -34.80
C SER A 112 2.16 3.86 -35.46
N GLY A 113 3.05 4.83 -35.20
CA GLY A 113 2.96 6.20 -35.71
C GLY A 113 2.25 7.19 -34.78
N GLU A 114 1.70 6.71 -33.67
CA GLU A 114 1.17 7.57 -32.61
C GLU A 114 2.26 7.93 -31.60
N VAL A 115 2.10 9.10 -30.98
CA VAL A 115 2.89 9.51 -29.82
C VAL A 115 2.00 9.48 -28.58
N CYS A 116 2.63 9.30 -27.42
CA CYS A 116 1.95 9.57 -26.17
C CYS A 116 2.09 11.04 -25.80
N SER A 117 0.97 11.72 -25.57
CA SER A 117 0.97 13.09 -25.07
C SER A 117 -0.14 13.26 -24.05
N MET A 118 0.24 13.72 -22.85
CA MET A 118 -0.71 13.91 -21.73
C MET A 118 -1.52 12.64 -21.41
N GLY A 119 -0.90 11.46 -21.58
CA GLY A 119 -1.54 10.16 -21.32
C GLY A 119 -2.55 9.74 -22.36
N THR A 120 -2.52 10.33 -23.55
CA THR A 120 -3.37 9.96 -24.68
C THR A 120 -2.51 9.67 -25.91
N CYS A 121 -2.76 8.53 -26.55
CA CYS A 121 -2.18 8.21 -27.84
C CYS A 121 -2.83 9.06 -28.93
N GLY A 122 -2.01 9.65 -29.79
CA GLY A 122 -2.52 10.39 -30.94
C GLY A 122 -1.45 10.62 -31.99
N VAL A 123 -1.91 10.88 -33.21
CA VAL A 123 -1.04 11.33 -34.29
C VAL A 123 -0.70 12.79 -34.03
N THR A 124 0.58 13.08 -33.78
CA THR A 124 1.07 14.45 -33.76
C THR A 124 1.79 14.75 -35.07
N CYS A 125 1.53 15.93 -35.62
CA CYS A 125 2.18 16.39 -36.82
C CYS A 125 3.40 17.23 -36.46
N LEU A 126 4.58 16.70 -36.78
CA LEU A 126 5.84 17.43 -36.61
C LEU A 126 5.87 18.67 -37.51
N GLY A 127 6.49 19.75 -37.03
CA GLY A 127 6.74 20.95 -37.83
C GLY A 127 5.55 21.90 -38.01
N GLY A 128 4.51 21.79 -37.20
CA GLY A 128 3.34 22.69 -37.26
C GLY A 128 2.35 22.35 -38.38
N ALA A 129 2.51 21.19 -39.03
CA ALA A 129 1.52 20.65 -39.95
C ALA A 129 0.20 20.35 -39.21
N THR A 130 -0.91 20.52 -39.92
CA THR A 130 -2.27 20.30 -39.40
C THR A 130 -2.64 18.83 -39.59
N LEU A 131 -3.22 18.20 -38.57
CA LEU A 131 -3.80 16.87 -38.69
C LEU A 131 -5.14 16.96 -39.43
N CYS A 132 -5.21 16.42 -40.64
CA CYS A 132 -6.43 16.24 -41.42
C CYS A 132 -6.75 14.74 -41.50
N ASP A 133 -7.78 14.32 -40.77
CA ASP A 133 -8.13 12.92 -40.53
C ASP A 133 -6.94 12.13 -39.94
N ALA A 134 -6.26 11.33 -40.76
CA ALA A 134 -5.11 10.51 -40.39
C ALA A 134 -3.79 10.96 -41.05
N SER A 135 -3.77 12.14 -41.68
CA SER A 135 -2.59 12.65 -42.39
C SER A 135 -2.20 14.05 -41.93
N CYS A 136 -0.91 14.28 -41.80
CA CYS A 136 -0.35 15.60 -41.56
C CYS A 136 -0.22 16.36 -42.87
N VAL A 137 -0.83 17.55 -42.94
CA VAL A 137 -0.76 18.44 -44.10
C VAL A 137 -0.18 19.80 -43.70
N ASP A 138 0.72 20.33 -44.52
CA ASP A 138 1.26 21.67 -44.32
C ASP A 138 0.29 22.70 -44.91
N THR A 139 -0.43 23.42 -44.05
CA THR A 139 -1.35 24.49 -44.44
C THR A 139 -0.70 25.88 -44.42
N ALA A 140 0.62 25.98 -44.17
CA ALA A 140 1.32 27.26 -44.13
C ALA A 140 1.71 27.76 -45.53
N ASN A 141 1.56 26.93 -46.56
CA ASN A 141 1.97 27.20 -47.94
C ASN A 141 0.82 27.12 -48.97
N ASP A 142 -0.45 27.12 -48.53
CA ASP A 142 -1.64 27.12 -49.40
C ASP A 142 -2.19 28.55 -49.63
#